data_AF-A0A0S3RUP6-F1
#
_entry.id   AF-A0A0S3RUP6-F1
#
_cell.length_a   1.000
_cell.length_b   1.000
_cell.length_c   1.000
_cell.angle_alpha   90.00
_cell.angle_beta   90.00
_cell.angle_gamma   90.00
#
_symmetry.space_group_name_H-M   'P 1'
#
loop_
_entity.id
_entity.type
_entity.pdbx_description
1 polymer ?
#
loop_
_entity_poly.entity_id
_entity_poly.type
_entity_poly.pdbx_seq_one_letter_code
_entity_poly.pdbx_strand_id
1 'polypeptide(L)'
;MVEPSAKILRRTLDENLDGETDNIDRLSALPESILLYIISFLELREAAATSILSTTWRDLFLQFRSIVATFNEHGVFSSEHHRLFDLFVGFVNRMLRERNPEIPIKVIRVTVKNFTERMKLGYESLMMSTAFAMSTCKVETIDYSFDMCFERTEPPSIVLPSEMFISETLTGLRLILPKGWVLPEKVWLPKLRYAHLIPFRLVDENSIQRFLDGCPRLENVMFIMKDETTKVKNLHMSSSSLKFVMLDWHVIEETNMSITVKAENLLRLFLSLRGGHKVNLDAPNLKFFSIEGQALELNMIQSVPSMEQATIATDCMFHFSDWNDFYSRSAKTCAFFGEFQNLRSLNISEPIMKALYVSKPVMPTFRNLYKIRLIPRYCKDDFTRYWIAHVLFNLFEKCPNLQVLSFKKVFDNYFGEVDFESVFPVSMVQNLKKLEICDFRGLEMEYKLVEFFMNNGQSLVIVSLKKNYSTPYNYLWKQNQRDRILSFLTHRDECAIVFK
;
A
#
# COMPACT_ATOMS: atom_id res chain seq x y z
N MET A 1 -55.66 -7.10 -4.02
CA MET A 1 -55.54 -8.13 -5.06
C MET A 1 -55.64 -7.44 -6.41
N VAL A 2 -54.52 -7.29 -7.09
CA VAL A 2 -54.47 -6.87 -8.50
C VAL A 2 -53.68 -7.99 -9.17
N GLU A 3 -54.31 -8.69 -10.12
CA GLU A 3 -53.68 -9.77 -10.88
C GLU A 3 -52.48 -9.25 -11.69
N PRO A 4 -51.37 -10.00 -11.79
CA PRO A 4 -50.30 -9.65 -12.70
C PRO A 4 -50.78 -9.90 -14.13
N SER A 5 -50.90 -8.83 -14.91
CA SER A 5 -51.17 -8.86 -16.34
C SER A 5 -50.22 -9.84 -17.04
N ALA A 6 -50.78 -10.91 -17.60
CA ALA A 6 -50.03 -11.89 -18.38
C ALA A 6 -49.49 -11.23 -19.66
N LYS A 7 -48.17 -11.12 -19.79
CA LYS A 7 -47.53 -10.72 -21.05
C LYS A 7 -47.90 -11.76 -22.12
N ILE A 8 -48.57 -11.31 -23.17
CA ILE A 8 -48.96 -12.11 -24.33
C ILE A 8 -47.72 -12.77 -24.94
N LEU A 9 -47.74 -14.10 -25.03
CA LEU A 9 -46.72 -14.91 -25.70
C LEU A 9 -46.60 -14.48 -27.17
N ARG A 10 -45.43 -13.95 -27.56
CA ARG A 10 -45.13 -13.68 -28.97
C ARG A 10 -44.72 -14.99 -29.63
N ARG A 11 -45.52 -15.48 -30.58
CA ARG A 11 -45.13 -16.54 -31.52
C ARG A 11 -44.15 -15.95 -32.54
N THR A 12 -42.99 -16.56 -32.69
CA THR A 12 -42.11 -16.37 -33.85
C THR A 12 -42.79 -16.98 -35.06
N LEU A 13 -43.16 -16.15 -36.04
CA LEU A 13 -43.68 -16.59 -37.33
C LEU A 13 -42.50 -17.07 -38.19
N ASP A 14 -42.18 -18.36 -38.12
CA ASP A 14 -41.47 -19.03 -39.20
C ASP A 14 -42.53 -19.65 -40.12
N GLU A 15 -42.81 -18.96 -41.23
CA GLU A 15 -43.50 -19.57 -42.36
C GLU A 15 -42.52 -20.50 -43.07
N ASN A 16 -42.50 -21.79 -42.68
CA ASN A 16 -42.51 -22.94 -43.60
C ASN A 16 -42.33 -24.28 -42.86
N LEU A 17 -43.33 -25.16 -43.07
CA LEU A 17 -43.31 -26.64 -43.11
C LEU A 17 -43.27 -27.43 -41.79
N ASP A 18 -44.44 -28.00 -41.49
CA ASP A 18 -44.70 -29.35 -40.96
C ASP A 18 -43.78 -29.89 -39.85
N GLY A 19 -44.12 -29.53 -38.63
CA GLY A 19 -43.64 -30.14 -37.39
C GLY A 19 -43.95 -29.25 -36.19
N GLU A 20 -45.03 -29.56 -35.46
CA GLU A 20 -45.41 -28.87 -34.22
C GLU A 20 -44.32 -29.00 -33.15
N THR A 21 -43.34 -28.11 -33.17
CA THR A 21 -42.71 -27.63 -31.96
C THR A 21 -43.15 -26.19 -31.79
N ASP A 22 -44.13 -25.98 -30.92
CA ASP A 22 -44.61 -24.67 -30.48
C ASP A 22 -43.38 -23.89 -29.97
N ASN A 23 -42.76 -23.07 -30.83
CA ASN A 23 -41.54 -22.32 -30.56
C ASN A 23 -41.87 -21.10 -29.67
N ILE A 24 -42.50 -21.40 -28.54
CA ILE A 24 -42.96 -20.43 -27.55
C ILE A 24 -41.73 -19.90 -26.83
N ASP A 25 -41.46 -18.60 -26.94
CA ASP A 25 -40.45 -17.92 -26.14
C ASP A 25 -40.91 -17.82 -24.68
N ARG A 26 -40.70 -18.92 -23.95
CA ARG A 26 -41.03 -19.04 -22.53
C ARG A 26 -40.11 -18.19 -21.65
N LEU A 27 -38.91 -17.86 -22.13
CA LEU A 27 -37.91 -17.13 -21.37
C LEU A 27 -38.27 -15.64 -21.29
N SER A 28 -38.65 -15.01 -22.41
CA SER A 28 -39.10 -13.62 -22.43
C SER A 28 -40.49 -13.41 -21.82
N ALA A 29 -41.27 -14.50 -21.65
CA ALA A 29 -42.57 -14.48 -21.00
C ALA A 29 -42.49 -14.35 -19.47
N LEU A 30 -41.31 -14.60 -18.87
CA LEU A 30 -41.13 -14.50 -17.43
C LEU A 30 -41.29 -13.05 -16.93
N PRO A 31 -41.78 -12.85 -15.70
CA PRO A 31 -41.80 -11.54 -15.07
C PRO A 31 -40.40 -10.95 -14.96
N GLU A 32 -40.27 -9.63 -15.11
CA GLU A 32 -38.98 -8.93 -15.08
C GLU A 32 -38.20 -9.22 -13.80
N SER A 33 -38.86 -9.33 -12.65
CA SER A 33 -38.23 -9.71 -11.38
C SER A 33 -37.52 -11.06 -11.42
N ILE A 34 -38.06 -12.04 -12.14
CA ILE A 34 -37.44 -13.35 -12.32
C ILE A 34 -36.26 -13.25 -13.30
N LEU A 35 -36.38 -12.45 -14.35
CA LEU A 35 -35.28 -12.21 -15.28
C LEU A 35 -34.09 -11.54 -14.57
N LEU A 36 -34.37 -10.54 -13.74
CA LEU A 36 -33.37 -9.88 -12.89
C LEU A 36 -32.75 -10.84 -11.87
N TYR A 37 -33.53 -11.78 -11.34
CA TYR A 37 -33.02 -12.83 -10.48
C TYR A 37 -32.08 -13.78 -11.22
N ILE A 38 -32.44 -14.23 -12.44
CA ILE A 38 -31.60 -15.10 -13.26
C ILE A 38 -30.27 -14.42 -13.61
N ILE A 39 -30.30 -13.20 -14.13
CA ILE A 39 -29.06 -12.48 -14.47
C ILE A 39 -28.22 -12.15 -13.23
N SER A 40 -28.81 -12.06 -12.03
CA SER A 40 -28.04 -11.79 -10.81
C SER A 40 -27.01 -12.88 -10.45
N PHE A 41 -27.13 -14.06 -11.05
CA PHE A 41 -26.16 -15.15 -10.96
C PHE A 41 -25.01 -15.05 -11.97
N LEU A 42 -25.10 -14.12 -12.93
CA LEU A 42 -24.12 -13.96 -14.01
C LEU A 42 -23.12 -12.86 -13.70
N GLU A 43 -21.91 -12.98 -14.25
CA GLU A 43 -20.99 -11.84 -14.30
C GLU A 43 -21.51 -10.76 -15.26
N LEU A 44 -21.06 -9.50 -15.09
CA LEU A 44 -21.55 -8.39 -15.91
C LEU A 44 -21.40 -8.66 -17.42
N ARG A 45 -20.30 -9.28 -17.83
CA ARG A 45 -20.04 -9.62 -19.23
C ARG A 45 -21.06 -10.65 -19.76
N GLU A 46 -21.34 -11.67 -18.98
CA GLU A 46 -22.29 -12.74 -19.33
C GLU A 46 -23.72 -12.18 -19.37
N ALA A 47 -24.08 -11.37 -18.37
CA ALA A 47 -25.36 -10.68 -18.34
C ALA A 47 -25.55 -9.76 -19.55
N ALA A 48 -24.54 -8.98 -19.91
CA ALA A 48 -24.57 -8.18 -21.12
C ALA A 48 -24.71 -9.04 -22.39
N ALA A 49 -24.08 -10.22 -22.44
CA ALA A 49 -24.23 -11.14 -23.58
C ALA A 49 -25.66 -11.67 -23.75
N THR A 50 -26.45 -11.75 -22.67
CA THR A 50 -27.88 -12.12 -22.76
C THR A 50 -28.74 -11.10 -23.52
N SER A 51 -28.22 -9.90 -23.77
CA SER A 51 -28.94 -8.85 -24.53
C SER A 51 -29.34 -9.25 -25.94
N ILE A 52 -28.70 -10.27 -26.52
CA ILE A 52 -29.00 -10.80 -27.86
C ILE A 52 -30.21 -11.75 -27.86
N LEU A 53 -30.65 -12.23 -26.70
CA LEU A 53 -31.71 -13.24 -26.60
C LEU A 53 -33.06 -12.70 -27.07
N SER A 54 -33.45 -11.50 -26.62
CA SER A 54 -34.67 -10.83 -27.07
C SER A 54 -34.69 -9.35 -26.68
N THR A 55 -35.68 -8.60 -27.17
CA THR A 55 -35.92 -7.21 -26.78
C THR A 55 -36.12 -7.02 -25.28
N THR A 56 -36.62 -8.04 -24.58
CA THR A 56 -36.86 -7.98 -23.13
C THR A 56 -35.57 -8.13 -22.34
N TRP A 57 -34.61 -8.91 -22.86
CA TRP A 57 -33.31 -9.12 -22.22
C TRP A 57 -32.29 -8.04 -22.52
N ARG A 58 -32.53 -7.27 -23.60
CA ARG A 58 -31.60 -6.29 -24.15
C ARG A 58 -30.95 -5.40 -23.10
N ASP A 59 -31.71 -4.87 -22.15
CA ASP A 59 -31.25 -3.83 -21.22
C ASP A 59 -31.30 -4.25 -19.75
N LEU A 60 -31.56 -5.53 -19.47
CA LEU A 60 -31.65 -6.03 -18.10
C LEU A 60 -30.34 -5.85 -17.32
N PHE A 61 -29.21 -5.99 -18.01
CA PHE A 61 -27.89 -5.84 -17.42
C PHE A 61 -27.64 -4.41 -16.89
N LEU A 62 -28.36 -3.39 -17.36
CA LEU A 62 -28.29 -2.02 -16.84
C LEU A 62 -28.73 -1.93 -15.37
N GLN A 63 -29.52 -2.89 -14.87
CA GLN A 63 -29.98 -2.93 -13.47
C GLN A 63 -28.93 -3.51 -12.50
N PHE A 64 -27.75 -3.91 -12.99
CA PHE A 64 -26.69 -4.41 -12.13
C PHE A 64 -26.24 -3.37 -11.11
N ARG A 65 -26.12 -3.82 -9.85
CA ARG A 65 -25.65 -2.98 -8.73
C ARG A 65 -24.12 -3.01 -8.59
N SER A 66 -23.46 -3.98 -9.22
CA SER A 66 -22.01 -4.13 -9.24
C SER A 66 -21.54 -4.03 -10.67
N ILE A 67 -20.98 -2.89 -11.04
CA ILE A 67 -20.42 -2.65 -12.36
C ILE A 67 -18.93 -2.95 -12.28
N VAL A 68 -18.50 -4.11 -12.77
CA VAL A 68 -17.10 -4.51 -12.81
C VAL A 68 -16.68 -4.69 -14.26
N ALA A 69 -15.84 -3.79 -14.76
CA ALA A 69 -15.40 -3.77 -16.13
C ALA A 69 -13.87 -3.73 -16.20
N THR A 70 -13.27 -4.63 -16.97
CA THR A 70 -11.81 -4.70 -17.16
C THR A 70 -11.47 -4.66 -18.65
N PHE A 71 -10.58 -3.74 -19.01
CA PHE A 71 -9.96 -3.67 -20.31
C PHE A 71 -8.47 -4.03 -20.18
N ASN A 72 -8.09 -5.15 -20.77
CA ASN A 72 -6.74 -5.70 -20.71
C ASN A 72 -6.42 -6.38 -22.05
N GLU A 73 -6.41 -5.59 -23.12
CA GLU A 73 -6.08 -6.09 -24.45
C GLU A 73 -4.56 -6.08 -24.68
N HIS A 74 -4.08 -7.15 -25.30
CA HIS A 74 -2.69 -7.29 -25.73
C HIS A 74 -2.51 -6.63 -27.11
N GLY A 75 -1.40 -5.94 -27.35
CA GLY A 75 -1.16 -5.23 -28.62
C GLY A 75 -1.47 -3.73 -28.57
N VAL A 76 -0.94 -3.06 -27.54
CA VAL A 76 -1.06 -1.65 -27.13
C VAL A 76 -1.11 -0.62 -28.27
N PHE A 77 -0.38 -0.85 -29.35
CA PHE A 77 -0.17 0.14 -30.42
C PHE A 77 -0.96 -0.13 -31.69
N SER A 78 -1.80 -1.16 -31.71
CA SER A 78 -2.69 -1.41 -32.84
C SER A 78 -3.83 -0.39 -32.88
N SER A 79 -4.31 -0.05 -34.09
CA SER A 79 -5.58 0.67 -34.26
C SER A 79 -6.74 -0.09 -33.60
N GLU A 80 -6.66 -1.43 -33.61
CA GLU A 80 -7.63 -2.29 -32.95
C GLU A 80 -7.67 -2.09 -31.44
N HIS A 81 -6.54 -1.89 -30.75
CA HIS A 81 -6.52 -1.60 -29.31
C HIS A 81 -7.34 -0.35 -28.96
N HIS A 82 -7.17 0.74 -29.73
CA HIS A 82 -7.92 1.98 -29.51
C HIS A 82 -9.41 1.81 -29.83
N ARG A 83 -9.74 1.14 -30.94
CA ARG A 83 -11.13 0.85 -31.31
C ARG A 83 -11.84 0.00 -30.26
N LEU A 84 -11.18 -1.04 -29.74
CA LEU A 84 -11.71 -1.89 -28.67
C LEU A 84 -11.88 -1.10 -27.37
N PHE A 85 -10.96 -0.19 -27.05
CA PHE A 85 -11.11 0.71 -25.92
C PHE A 85 -12.32 1.65 -26.06
N ASP A 86 -12.54 2.23 -27.24
CA ASP A 86 -13.70 3.09 -27.48
C ASP A 86 -15.02 2.32 -27.33
N LEU A 87 -15.08 1.08 -27.81
CA LEU A 87 -16.22 0.18 -27.60
C LEU A 87 -16.43 -0.13 -26.12
N PHE A 88 -15.34 -0.40 -25.38
CA PHE A 88 -15.38 -0.61 -23.94
C PHE A 88 -15.89 0.62 -23.19
N VAL A 89 -15.38 1.81 -23.51
CA VAL A 89 -15.83 3.09 -22.93
C VAL A 89 -17.30 3.32 -23.25
N GLY A 90 -17.73 3.09 -24.49
CA GLY A 90 -19.13 3.19 -24.90
C GLY A 90 -20.03 2.28 -24.08
N PHE A 91 -19.62 1.02 -23.88
CA PHE A 91 -20.35 0.05 -23.05
C PHE A 91 -20.48 0.51 -21.59
N VAL A 92 -19.38 0.94 -20.95
CA VAL A 92 -19.40 1.37 -19.54
C VAL A 92 -20.18 2.68 -19.38
N ASN A 93 -20.03 3.63 -20.31
CA ASN A 93 -20.80 4.87 -20.29
C ASN A 93 -22.30 4.61 -20.41
N ARG A 94 -22.69 3.69 -21.31
CA ARG A 94 -24.07 3.26 -21.46
C ARG A 94 -24.63 2.70 -20.15
N MET A 95 -23.88 1.82 -19.50
CA MET A 95 -24.21 1.23 -18.19
C MET A 95 -24.44 2.29 -17.09
N LEU A 96 -23.68 3.38 -17.12
CA LEU A 96 -23.76 4.44 -16.12
C LEU A 96 -24.86 5.46 -16.42
N ARG A 97 -25.17 5.71 -17.70
CA ARG A 97 -26.11 6.75 -18.15
C ARG A 97 -27.54 6.26 -18.35
N GLU A 98 -27.73 5.03 -18.84
CA GLU A 98 -29.04 4.50 -19.25
C GLU A 98 -29.72 3.64 -18.18
N ARG A 99 -29.12 3.52 -16.99
CA ARG A 99 -29.67 2.72 -15.89
C ARG A 99 -30.83 3.40 -15.17
N ASN A 100 -31.63 2.60 -14.46
CA ASN A 100 -32.66 3.11 -13.56
C ASN A 100 -32.04 3.80 -12.33
N PRO A 101 -32.29 5.10 -12.10
CA PRO A 101 -31.77 5.84 -10.93
C PRO A 101 -32.26 5.31 -9.58
N GLU A 102 -33.42 4.65 -9.55
CA GLU A 102 -34.00 4.07 -8.33
C GLU A 102 -33.22 2.85 -7.81
N ILE A 103 -32.27 2.34 -8.59
CA ILE A 103 -31.46 1.18 -8.23
C ILE A 103 -30.04 1.65 -7.85
N PRO A 104 -29.71 1.70 -6.54
CA PRO A 104 -28.40 2.16 -6.09
C PRO A 104 -27.26 1.28 -6.61
N ILE A 105 -26.18 1.93 -7.02
CA ILE A 105 -24.94 1.25 -7.39
C ILE A 105 -24.12 0.99 -6.12
N LYS A 106 -23.86 -0.28 -5.84
CA LYS A 106 -22.96 -0.66 -4.74
C LYS A 106 -21.50 -0.41 -5.10
N VAL A 107 -21.10 -0.77 -6.32
CA VAL A 107 -19.70 -0.69 -6.76
C VAL A 107 -19.62 -0.31 -8.23
N ILE A 108 -18.76 0.66 -8.53
CA ILE A 108 -18.22 0.91 -9.86
C ILE A 108 -16.73 0.58 -9.81
N ARG A 109 -16.33 -0.53 -10.44
CA ARG A 109 -14.94 -0.93 -10.59
C ARG A 109 -14.58 -0.95 -12.07
N VAL A 110 -13.65 -0.09 -12.46
CA VAL A 110 -13.13 -0.03 -13.84
C VAL A 110 -11.62 -0.18 -13.80
N THR A 111 -11.12 -1.23 -14.42
CA THR A 111 -9.69 -1.47 -14.58
C THR A 111 -9.33 -1.34 -16.06
N VAL A 112 -8.35 -0.51 -16.37
CA VAL A 112 -7.85 -0.35 -17.73
C VAL A 112 -6.34 -0.45 -17.69
N LYS A 113 -5.79 -1.43 -18.38
CA LYS A 113 -4.35 -1.54 -18.56
C LYS A 113 -3.94 -0.87 -19.86
N ASN A 114 -2.64 -0.59 -19.96
CA ASN A 114 -2.02 -0.11 -21.18
C ASN A 114 -2.54 1.25 -21.65
N PHE A 115 -2.72 2.19 -20.73
CA PHE A 115 -3.14 3.56 -21.03
C PHE A 115 -2.17 4.20 -22.05
N THR A 116 -2.73 4.78 -23.12
CA THR A 116 -2.03 5.63 -24.11
C THR A 116 -2.64 7.02 -24.19
N GLU A 117 -1.89 8.02 -24.66
CA GLU A 117 -2.38 9.41 -24.77
C GLU A 117 -3.66 9.54 -25.61
N ARG A 118 -3.79 8.74 -26.68
CA ARG A 118 -4.97 8.74 -27.55
C ARG A 118 -6.24 8.29 -26.82
N MET A 119 -6.11 7.50 -25.77
CA MET A 119 -7.24 7.02 -24.98
C MET A 119 -7.76 8.07 -23.98
N LYS A 120 -7.04 9.19 -23.77
CA LYS A 120 -7.36 10.22 -22.76
C LYS A 120 -8.83 10.64 -22.76
N LEU A 121 -9.39 10.94 -23.95
CA LEU A 121 -10.79 11.38 -24.07
C LEU A 121 -11.78 10.31 -23.60
N GLY A 122 -11.49 9.03 -23.86
CA GLY A 122 -12.32 7.94 -23.36
C GLY A 122 -12.29 7.82 -21.84
N TYR A 123 -11.13 8.05 -21.21
CA TYR A 123 -11.04 8.10 -19.74
C TYR A 123 -11.78 9.29 -19.14
N GLU A 124 -11.62 10.48 -19.70
CA GLU A 124 -12.38 11.66 -19.25
C GLU A 124 -13.89 11.44 -19.41
N SER A 125 -14.30 10.77 -20.50
CA SER A 125 -15.68 10.34 -20.72
C SER A 125 -16.20 9.38 -19.65
N LEU A 126 -15.38 8.40 -19.23
CA LEU A 126 -15.70 7.51 -18.10
C LEU A 126 -15.86 8.29 -16.79
N MET A 127 -15.00 9.28 -16.53
CA MET A 127 -15.09 10.11 -15.32
C MET A 127 -16.38 10.92 -15.31
N MET A 128 -16.74 11.53 -16.45
CA MET A 128 -17.98 12.30 -16.61
C MET A 128 -19.22 11.43 -16.44
N SER A 129 -19.24 10.22 -17.00
CA SER A 129 -20.36 9.29 -16.82
C SER A 129 -20.48 8.81 -15.37
N THR A 130 -19.36 8.70 -14.66
CA THR A 130 -19.34 8.32 -13.24
C THR A 130 -19.81 9.45 -12.35
N ALA A 131 -19.40 10.69 -12.62
CA ALA A 131 -19.94 11.87 -11.97
C ALA A 131 -21.48 11.94 -12.11
N PHE A 132 -21.99 11.66 -13.31
CA PHE A 132 -23.44 11.56 -13.55
C PHE A 132 -24.09 10.42 -12.75
N ALA A 133 -23.49 9.23 -12.71
CA ALA A 133 -24.00 8.12 -11.92
C ALA A 133 -23.97 8.41 -10.41
N MET A 134 -22.97 9.16 -9.93
CA MET A 134 -22.90 9.57 -8.53
C MET A 134 -24.05 10.51 -8.13
N SER A 135 -24.42 11.45 -9.00
CA SER A 135 -25.52 12.38 -8.74
C SER A 135 -26.90 11.75 -8.86
N THR A 136 -27.04 10.63 -9.57
CA THR A 136 -28.34 10.03 -9.88
C THR A 136 -28.59 8.68 -9.21
N CYS A 137 -27.56 7.87 -8.98
CA CYS A 137 -27.69 6.44 -8.68
C CYS A 137 -27.11 6.03 -7.32
N LYS A 138 -26.96 6.98 -6.36
CA LYS A 138 -26.58 6.70 -4.96
C LYS A 138 -25.38 5.75 -4.83
N VAL A 139 -24.28 6.08 -5.51
CA VAL A 139 -23.10 5.22 -5.63
C VAL A 139 -22.39 5.04 -4.27
N GLU A 140 -22.20 3.80 -3.83
CA GLU A 140 -21.55 3.50 -2.55
C GLU A 140 -20.03 3.36 -2.65
N THR A 141 -19.48 2.82 -3.74
CA THR A 141 -18.03 2.59 -3.90
C THR A 141 -17.56 2.85 -5.33
N ILE A 142 -16.40 3.50 -5.46
CA ILE A 142 -15.69 3.70 -6.73
C ILE A 142 -14.27 3.13 -6.61
N ASP A 143 -13.86 2.32 -7.58
CA ASP A 143 -12.55 1.68 -7.65
C ASP A 143 -12.01 1.70 -9.08
N TYR A 144 -11.24 2.74 -9.40
CA TYR A 144 -10.60 2.94 -10.69
C TYR A 144 -9.12 2.58 -10.63
N SER A 145 -8.68 1.74 -11.56
CA SER A 145 -7.29 1.32 -11.69
C SER A 145 -6.84 1.39 -13.13
N PHE A 146 -6.12 2.45 -13.46
CA PHE A 146 -5.63 2.76 -14.80
C PHE A 146 -4.11 2.70 -14.82
N ASP A 147 -3.60 1.63 -15.43
CA ASP A 147 -2.16 1.38 -15.53
C ASP A 147 -1.64 1.90 -16.87
N MET A 148 -0.50 2.59 -16.85
CA MET A 148 0.20 3.05 -18.04
C MET A 148 0.98 1.94 -18.73
N CYS A 149 1.12 2.07 -20.06
CA CYS A 149 2.21 1.40 -20.76
C CYS A 149 3.55 2.05 -20.40
N PHE A 150 4.57 1.22 -20.13
CA PHE A 150 5.90 1.65 -19.69
C PHE A 150 6.82 2.19 -20.81
N GLU A 151 6.26 2.63 -21.93
CA GLU A 151 7.07 3.22 -23.00
C GLU A 151 7.22 4.74 -22.83
N ARG A 152 8.28 5.29 -23.41
CA ARG A 152 8.99 6.54 -23.04
C ARG A 152 8.22 7.87 -23.26
N THR A 153 6.91 7.87 -23.14
CA THR A 153 6.07 9.06 -23.22
C THR A 153 5.61 9.49 -21.84
N GLU A 154 5.59 10.79 -21.57
CA GLU A 154 4.99 11.30 -20.34
C GLU A 154 3.52 10.85 -20.23
N PRO A 155 3.07 10.38 -19.07
CA PRO A 155 1.66 10.05 -18.90
C PRO A 155 0.82 11.33 -19.04
N PRO A 156 -0.36 11.28 -19.67
CA PRO A 156 -1.20 12.47 -19.75
C PRO A 156 -1.95 12.69 -18.44
N SER A 157 -2.29 13.96 -18.18
CA SER A 157 -3.20 14.32 -17.10
C SER A 157 -4.63 13.97 -17.46
N ILE A 158 -5.34 13.34 -16.53
CA ILE A 158 -6.79 13.11 -16.59
C ILE A 158 -7.45 14.16 -15.70
N VAL A 159 -8.44 14.87 -16.23
CA VAL A 159 -9.26 15.79 -15.42
C VAL A 159 -10.36 14.98 -14.74
N LEU A 160 -10.43 15.09 -13.40
CA LEU A 160 -11.53 14.51 -12.63
C LEU A 160 -12.62 15.57 -12.43
N PRO A 161 -13.88 15.26 -12.75
CA PRO A 161 -15.02 16.13 -12.45
C PRO A 161 -15.17 16.33 -10.94
N SER A 162 -15.46 17.56 -10.51
CA SER A 162 -15.59 17.92 -9.10
C SER A 162 -16.75 17.20 -8.41
N GLU A 163 -17.78 16.86 -9.18
CA GLU A 163 -18.98 16.13 -8.78
C GLU A 163 -18.65 14.73 -8.26
N MET A 164 -17.51 14.15 -8.66
CA MET A 164 -17.03 12.88 -8.11
C MET A 164 -16.66 12.95 -6.63
N PHE A 165 -16.55 14.16 -6.07
CA PHE A 165 -16.16 14.41 -4.69
C PHE A 165 -17.33 15.00 -3.87
N ILE A 166 -18.56 14.89 -4.38
CA ILE A 166 -19.78 15.34 -3.71
C ILE A 166 -20.78 14.19 -3.71
N SER A 167 -20.98 13.53 -2.56
CA SER A 167 -21.92 12.41 -2.43
C SER A 167 -22.28 12.08 -0.98
N GLU A 168 -23.57 11.88 -0.71
CA GLU A 168 -24.10 11.43 0.58
C GLU A 168 -23.98 9.92 0.83
N THR A 169 -23.57 9.17 -0.19
CA THR A 169 -23.67 7.70 -0.23
C THR A 169 -22.32 7.02 -0.36
N LEU A 170 -21.31 7.72 -0.88
CA LEU A 170 -19.99 7.16 -1.10
C LEU A 170 -19.33 6.79 0.23
N THR A 171 -18.96 5.52 0.36
CA THR A 171 -18.28 4.92 1.51
C THR A 171 -16.84 4.54 1.19
N GLY A 172 -16.53 4.28 -0.09
CA GLY A 172 -15.19 3.96 -0.53
C GLY A 172 -14.79 4.61 -1.86
N LEU A 173 -13.58 5.14 -1.91
CA LEU A 173 -13.01 5.79 -3.09
C LEU A 173 -11.59 5.28 -3.33
N ARG A 174 -11.35 4.63 -4.47
CA ARG A 174 -10.02 4.27 -4.94
C ARG A 174 -9.81 4.76 -6.34
N LEU A 175 -8.79 5.59 -6.50
CA LEU A 175 -8.36 6.18 -7.76
C LEU A 175 -6.87 5.90 -7.94
N ILE A 176 -6.54 4.91 -8.76
CA ILE A 176 -5.20 4.65 -9.26
C ILE A 176 -5.16 5.12 -10.72
N LEU A 177 -4.51 6.26 -10.97
CA LEU A 177 -4.44 6.91 -12.27
C LEU A 177 -2.99 6.92 -12.80
N PRO A 178 -2.78 7.20 -14.10
CA PRO A 178 -1.47 7.34 -14.72
C PRO A 178 -0.55 8.42 -14.16
N LYS A 179 -1.13 9.59 -13.87
CA LYS A 179 -0.42 10.83 -13.53
C LYS A 179 -1.11 11.53 -12.38
N GLY A 180 -0.34 12.34 -11.65
CA GLY A 180 -0.85 13.15 -10.55
C GLY A 180 -2.00 14.04 -11.02
N TRP A 181 -3.12 13.93 -10.32
CA TRP A 181 -4.32 14.74 -10.51
C TRP A 181 -4.57 15.62 -9.28
N VAL A 182 -5.44 16.61 -9.42
CA VAL A 182 -5.68 17.65 -8.42
C VAL A 182 -7.06 17.46 -7.79
N LEU A 183 -7.14 17.62 -6.47
CA LEU A 183 -8.37 17.54 -5.71
C LEU A 183 -9.20 18.80 -5.99
N PRO A 184 -10.52 18.68 -6.19
CA PRO A 184 -11.36 19.85 -6.31
C PRO A 184 -11.39 20.63 -4.98
N GLU A 185 -11.65 21.93 -5.06
CA GLU A 185 -11.76 22.78 -3.86
C GLU A 185 -12.94 22.38 -2.96
N LYS A 186 -14.03 21.91 -3.58
CA LYS A 186 -15.25 21.47 -2.89
C LYS A 186 -15.25 19.95 -2.77
N VAL A 187 -15.06 19.46 -1.55
CA VAL A 187 -15.17 18.05 -1.19
C VAL A 187 -16.26 17.91 -0.14
N TRP A 188 -17.21 17.01 -0.38
CA TRP A 188 -18.25 16.68 0.57
C TRP A 188 -18.66 15.21 0.45
N LEU A 189 -18.03 14.37 1.26
CA LEU A 189 -18.19 12.91 1.27
C LEU A 189 -18.42 12.42 2.71
N PRO A 190 -19.54 12.80 3.36
CA PRO A 190 -19.77 12.60 4.80
C PRO A 190 -19.80 11.14 5.27
N LYS A 191 -19.99 10.17 4.37
CA LYS A 191 -19.99 8.74 4.68
C LYS A 191 -18.72 8.00 4.27
N LEU A 192 -17.74 8.69 3.66
CA LEU A 192 -16.52 8.06 3.20
C LEU A 192 -15.72 7.51 4.37
N ARG A 193 -15.34 6.23 4.30
CA ARG A 193 -14.55 5.53 5.32
C ARG A 193 -13.15 5.16 4.83
N TYR A 194 -12.98 5.07 3.50
CA TYR A 194 -11.78 4.57 2.85
C TYR A 194 -11.48 5.40 1.61
N ALA A 195 -10.22 5.87 1.48
CA ALA A 195 -9.76 6.65 0.34
C ALA A 195 -8.33 6.26 -0.10
N HIS A 196 -8.16 5.84 -1.34
CA HIS A 196 -6.86 5.57 -1.97
C HIS A 196 -6.68 6.51 -3.16
N LEU A 197 -5.80 7.52 -3.05
CA LEU A 197 -5.56 8.51 -4.11
C LEU A 197 -4.12 8.37 -4.62
N ILE A 198 -3.96 7.83 -5.83
CA ILE A 198 -2.68 7.34 -6.35
C ILE A 198 -2.57 7.62 -7.86
N PRO A 199 -1.47 8.23 -8.35
CA PRO A 199 -0.76 9.29 -7.67
C PRO A 199 -1.61 10.57 -7.62
N PHE A 200 -1.36 11.40 -6.63
CA PHE A 200 -2.07 12.65 -6.37
C PHE A 200 -1.08 13.84 -6.38
N ARG A 201 -1.53 15.04 -6.80
CA ARG A 201 -0.76 16.30 -6.82
C ARG A 201 -1.35 17.31 -5.85
N LEU A 202 -0.50 17.93 -5.03
CA LEU A 202 -0.89 19.04 -4.16
C LEU A 202 -0.93 20.35 -4.95
N VAL A 203 -1.99 21.13 -4.75
CA VAL A 203 -2.11 22.49 -5.31
C VAL A 203 -1.53 23.51 -4.33
N ASP A 204 -1.79 23.28 -3.05
CA ASP A 204 -1.43 24.15 -1.94
C ASP A 204 -1.28 23.34 -0.65
N GLU A 205 -0.88 24.03 0.42
CA GLU A 205 -0.64 23.44 1.75
C GLU A 205 -1.89 22.84 2.40
N ASN A 206 -3.09 23.29 1.97
CA ASN A 206 -4.37 22.91 2.56
C ASN A 206 -5.10 21.80 1.78
N SER A 207 -4.52 21.32 0.67
CA SER A 207 -5.18 20.40 -0.25
C SER A 207 -5.66 19.11 0.44
N ILE A 208 -4.84 18.54 1.33
CA ILE A 208 -5.24 17.36 2.12
C ILE A 208 -6.22 17.74 3.23
N GLN A 209 -5.97 18.85 3.93
CA GLN A 209 -6.85 19.24 5.04
C GLN A 209 -8.28 19.49 4.55
N ARG A 210 -8.47 20.19 3.43
CA ARG A 210 -9.80 20.39 2.80
C ARG A 210 -10.50 19.06 2.49
N PHE A 211 -9.75 18.06 2.02
CA PHE A 211 -10.30 16.74 1.77
C PHE A 211 -10.72 16.02 3.07
N LEU A 212 -9.89 16.09 4.12
CA LEU A 212 -10.21 15.51 5.42
C LEU A 212 -11.43 16.18 6.06
N ASP A 213 -11.54 17.51 5.98
CA ASP A 213 -12.67 18.28 6.49
C ASP A 213 -13.98 17.90 5.77
N GLY A 214 -13.90 17.65 4.46
CA GLY A 214 -15.03 17.14 3.66
C GLY A 214 -15.39 15.67 3.92
N CYS A 215 -14.55 14.93 4.65
CA CYS A 215 -14.69 13.48 4.89
C CYS A 215 -14.64 13.14 6.40
N PRO A 216 -15.59 13.62 7.23
CA PRO A 216 -15.55 13.51 8.69
C PRO A 216 -15.53 12.07 9.24
N ARG A 217 -15.90 11.06 8.44
CA ARG A 217 -15.92 9.63 8.85
C ARG A 217 -14.77 8.80 8.26
N LEU A 218 -13.79 9.46 7.64
CA LEU A 218 -12.69 8.78 6.97
C LEU A 218 -11.78 8.08 7.98
N GLU A 219 -11.67 6.76 7.87
CA GLU A 219 -10.88 5.95 8.79
C GLU A 219 -9.53 5.54 8.19
N ASN A 220 -9.50 5.23 6.89
CA ASN A 220 -8.33 4.68 6.23
C ASN A 220 -8.00 5.49 4.99
N VAL A 221 -6.77 6.00 4.94
CA VAL A 221 -6.30 6.78 3.80
C VAL A 221 -4.94 6.34 3.29
N MET A 222 -4.80 6.32 1.97
CA MET A 222 -3.55 6.07 1.27
C MET A 222 -3.33 7.18 0.24
N PHE A 223 -2.28 7.96 0.43
CA PHE A 223 -1.85 9.00 -0.49
C PHE A 223 -0.49 8.61 -1.07
N ILE A 224 -0.40 8.55 -2.40
CA ILE A 224 0.88 8.47 -3.09
C ILE A 224 1.05 9.76 -3.89
N MET A 225 2.10 10.51 -3.62
CA MET A 225 2.40 11.77 -4.29
C MET A 225 3.57 11.58 -5.24
N LYS A 226 3.31 11.90 -6.52
CA LYS A 226 4.29 11.92 -7.60
C LYS A 226 4.07 13.20 -8.37
N ASP A 227 4.69 14.28 -7.90
CA ASP A 227 4.68 15.57 -8.61
C ASP A 227 6.09 16.14 -8.68
N GLU A 228 6.50 16.61 -9.84
CA GLU A 228 7.86 17.12 -10.05
C GLU A 228 7.95 18.63 -9.79
N THR A 229 6.83 19.29 -9.44
CA THR A 229 6.70 20.75 -9.44
C THR A 229 6.07 21.36 -8.19
N THR A 230 5.82 20.56 -7.15
CA THR A 230 5.14 21.03 -5.94
C THR A 230 6.06 21.91 -5.09
N LYS A 231 5.68 23.18 -4.88
CA LYS A 231 6.38 24.15 -4.00
C LYS A 231 5.85 24.21 -2.56
N VAL A 232 5.05 23.22 -2.15
CA VAL A 232 4.41 23.16 -0.83
C VAL A 232 5.48 22.99 0.24
N LYS A 233 5.48 23.87 1.25
CA LYS A 233 6.43 23.82 2.36
C LYS A 233 5.85 23.16 3.59
N ASN A 234 4.55 23.28 3.80
CA ASN A 234 3.87 22.66 4.93
C ASN A 234 2.75 21.75 4.44
N LEU A 235 2.71 20.54 4.98
CA LEU A 235 1.59 19.64 4.83
C LEU A 235 0.97 19.40 6.21
N HIS A 236 -0.30 19.77 6.35
CA HIS A 236 -1.05 19.52 7.58
C HIS A 236 -2.12 18.46 7.36
N MET A 237 -2.17 17.48 8.26
CA MET A 237 -3.21 16.45 8.30
C MET A 237 -3.77 16.37 9.71
N SER A 238 -4.93 16.98 9.92
CA SER A 238 -5.67 16.92 11.18
C SER A 238 -7.02 16.22 10.99
N SER A 239 -7.23 15.13 11.72
CA SER A 239 -8.52 14.43 11.73
C SER A 239 -8.67 13.55 12.97
N SER A 240 -9.86 13.56 13.57
CA SER A 240 -10.22 12.68 14.68
C SER A 240 -10.80 11.34 14.25
N SER A 241 -11.14 11.13 12.97
CA SER A 241 -11.71 9.87 12.49
C SER A 241 -10.68 8.88 11.93
N LEU A 242 -9.50 9.38 11.54
CA LEU A 242 -8.44 8.56 10.96
C LEU A 242 -7.92 7.50 11.95
N LYS A 243 -7.82 6.26 11.45
CA LYS A 243 -7.23 5.10 12.14
C LYS A 243 -5.99 4.58 11.42
N PHE A 244 -5.93 4.72 10.10
CA PHE A 244 -4.81 4.32 9.26
C PHE A 244 -4.45 5.41 8.25
N VAL A 245 -3.17 5.77 8.20
CA VAL A 245 -2.61 6.69 7.20
C VAL A 245 -1.39 6.04 6.56
N MET A 246 -1.37 5.95 5.23
CA MET A 246 -0.18 5.70 4.45
C MET A 246 0.08 6.91 3.55
N LEU A 247 1.27 7.48 3.66
CA LEU A 247 1.75 8.57 2.84
C LEU A 247 3.07 8.16 2.17
N ASP A 248 3.05 8.09 0.84
CA ASP A 248 4.25 7.88 0.03
C ASP A 248 4.56 9.15 -0.76
N TRP A 249 5.73 9.72 -0.54
CA TRP A 249 6.19 10.97 -1.13
C TRP A 249 7.38 10.69 -2.02
N HIS A 250 7.18 10.74 -3.34
CA HIS A 250 8.23 10.44 -4.32
C HIS A 250 8.86 11.68 -4.96
N VAL A 251 8.50 12.91 -4.55
CA VAL A 251 9.06 14.15 -5.11
C VAL A 251 10.51 14.32 -4.66
N ILE A 252 11.41 14.61 -5.61
CA ILE A 252 12.87 14.63 -5.38
C ILE A 252 13.36 16.03 -4.96
N GLU A 253 12.59 17.10 -5.21
CA GLU A 253 13.06 18.45 -4.92
C GLU A 253 13.41 18.68 -3.44
N GLU A 254 14.60 19.25 -3.21
CA GLU A 254 15.24 19.54 -1.92
C GLU A 254 14.56 20.71 -1.20
N THR A 255 13.27 20.59 -0.90
CA THR A 255 12.61 21.56 -0.02
C THR A 255 12.60 21.04 1.41
N ASN A 256 12.92 21.94 2.36
CA ASN A 256 12.70 21.74 3.79
C ASN A 256 11.20 21.73 4.07
N MET A 257 10.51 20.66 3.69
CA MET A 257 9.08 20.51 3.85
C MET A 257 8.77 20.01 5.27
N SER A 258 7.75 20.58 5.91
CA SER A 258 7.23 20.13 7.20
C SER A 258 5.93 19.35 7.00
N ILE A 259 5.90 18.10 7.46
CA ILE A 259 4.71 17.25 7.51
C ILE A 259 4.24 17.20 8.96
N THR A 260 3.04 17.69 9.22
CA THR A 260 2.43 17.68 10.56
C THR A 260 1.19 16.80 10.54
N VAL A 261 1.18 15.75 11.36
CA VAL A 261 0.04 14.83 11.53
C VAL A 261 -0.53 14.98 12.93
N LYS A 262 -1.79 15.41 13.02
CA LYS A 262 -2.54 15.54 14.27
C LYS A 262 -3.79 14.66 14.24
N ALA A 263 -3.72 13.50 14.88
CA ALA A 263 -4.82 12.54 14.83
C ALA A 263 -4.86 11.67 16.09
N GLU A 264 -5.80 12.00 16.98
CA GLU A 264 -5.93 11.35 18.28
C GLU A 264 -6.27 9.86 18.18
N ASN A 265 -7.11 9.46 17.22
CA ASN A 265 -7.54 8.07 17.04
C ASN A 265 -6.67 7.27 16.05
N LEU A 266 -5.55 7.84 15.60
CA LEU A 266 -4.67 7.20 14.63
C LEU A 266 -3.97 6.00 15.26
N LEU A 267 -4.15 4.81 14.70
CA LEU A 267 -3.56 3.57 15.19
C LEU A 267 -2.33 3.16 14.39
N ARG A 268 -2.29 3.50 13.09
CA ARG A 268 -1.23 3.10 12.16
C ARG A 268 -0.83 4.25 11.24
N LEU A 269 0.46 4.53 11.18
CA LEU A 269 1.04 5.55 10.32
C LEU A 269 2.24 4.98 9.55
N PHE A 270 2.17 5.05 8.23
CA PHE A 270 3.25 4.68 7.32
C PHE A 270 3.67 5.89 6.50
N LEU A 271 4.92 6.28 6.60
CA LEU A 271 5.55 7.36 5.86
C LEU A 271 6.68 6.78 5.00
N SER A 272 6.60 6.93 3.69
CA SER A 272 7.69 6.67 2.75
C SER A 272 8.06 8.01 2.14
N LEU A 273 9.24 8.54 2.45
CA LEU A 273 9.58 9.92 2.14
C LEU A 273 10.83 9.97 1.26
N ARG A 274 10.81 10.81 0.22
CA ARG A 274 11.99 11.21 -0.55
C ARG A 274 12.16 12.71 -0.40
N GLY A 275 13.36 13.18 -0.04
CA GLY A 275 13.65 14.60 0.21
C GLY A 275 13.79 14.99 1.68
N GLY A 276 14.01 16.29 1.89
CA GLY A 276 14.36 16.93 3.17
C GLY A 276 13.20 17.17 4.13
N HIS A 277 12.44 16.13 4.49
CA HIS A 277 11.22 16.29 5.29
C HIS A 277 11.48 16.43 6.79
N LYS A 278 10.76 17.35 7.43
CA LYS A 278 10.59 17.44 8.89
C LYS A 278 9.24 16.87 9.25
N VAL A 279 9.19 15.88 10.13
CA VAL A 279 7.94 15.20 10.49
C VAL A 279 7.59 15.55 11.93
N ASN A 280 6.39 16.12 12.14
CA ASN A 280 5.86 16.41 13.47
C ASN A 280 4.59 15.59 13.70
N LEU A 281 4.57 14.79 14.77
CA LEU A 281 3.49 13.84 15.05
C LEU A 281 2.82 14.15 16.38
N ASP A 282 1.51 14.39 16.34
CA ASP A 282 0.60 14.50 17.48
C ASP A 282 -0.46 13.40 17.35
N ALA A 283 -0.10 12.18 17.77
CA ALA A 283 -0.92 10.98 17.64
C ALA A 283 -0.73 10.05 18.86
N PRO A 284 -1.29 10.39 20.04
CA PRO A 284 -1.00 9.72 21.32
C PRO A 284 -1.41 8.23 21.35
N ASN A 285 -2.41 7.82 20.57
CA ASN A 285 -2.89 6.43 20.52
C ASN A 285 -2.22 5.57 19.43
N LEU A 286 -1.16 6.08 18.80
CA LEU A 286 -0.47 5.39 17.72
C LEU A 286 0.17 4.09 18.21
N LYS A 287 -0.19 2.97 17.56
CA LYS A 287 0.32 1.62 17.90
C LYS A 287 1.41 1.15 16.97
N PHE A 288 1.30 1.49 15.68
CA PHE A 288 2.24 1.09 14.64
C PHE A 288 2.72 2.32 13.89
N PHE A 289 4.02 2.56 13.93
CA PHE A 289 4.66 3.65 13.23
C PHE A 289 5.74 3.12 12.29
N SER A 290 5.75 3.61 11.05
CA SER A 290 6.80 3.30 10.09
C SER A 290 7.19 4.57 9.34
N ILE A 291 8.47 4.88 9.34
CA ILE A 291 9.07 5.92 8.51
C ILE A 291 10.23 5.32 7.73
N GLU A 292 10.17 5.42 6.41
CA GLU A 292 11.20 4.92 5.49
C GLU A 292 11.63 6.01 4.51
N GLY A 293 12.86 5.94 4.01
CA GLY A 293 13.34 6.83 2.95
C GLY A 293 14.29 7.91 3.46
N GLN A 294 13.93 9.18 3.28
CA GLN A 294 14.71 10.37 3.63
C GLN A 294 13.88 11.33 4.48
N ALA A 295 14.41 11.73 5.63
CA ALA A 295 13.80 12.71 6.53
C ALA A 295 14.88 13.36 7.38
N LEU A 296 14.79 14.68 7.58
CA LEU A 296 15.76 15.48 8.32
C LEU A 296 15.50 15.45 9.82
N GLU A 297 14.23 15.48 10.21
CA GLU A 297 13.80 15.62 11.60
C GLU A 297 12.54 14.78 11.83
N LEU A 298 12.44 14.16 13.00
CA LEU A 298 11.24 13.46 13.45
C LEU A 298 10.95 13.87 14.89
N ASN A 299 9.86 14.60 15.07
CA ASN A 299 9.45 15.18 16.34
C ASN A 299 8.11 14.56 16.78
N MET A 300 8.09 13.96 17.96
CA MET A 300 6.85 13.56 18.62
C MET A 300 6.40 14.73 19.51
N ILE A 301 5.26 15.35 19.17
CA ILE A 301 4.73 16.53 19.89
C ILE A 301 4.22 16.12 21.28
N GLN A 302 3.64 14.92 21.37
CA GLN A 302 3.16 14.33 22.61
C GLN A 302 3.78 12.95 22.81
N SER A 303 3.80 12.49 24.06
CA SER A 303 4.23 11.13 24.36
C SER A 303 3.30 10.10 23.75
N VAL A 304 3.85 8.97 23.31
CA VAL A 304 3.12 7.93 22.56
C VAL A 304 3.14 6.60 23.32
N PRO A 305 2.48 6.52 24.49
CA PRO A 305 2.60 5.38 25.40
C PRO A 305 2.03 4.08 24.80
N SER A 306 1.14 4.19 23.82
CA SER A 306 0.49 3.06 23.16
C SER A 306 1.32 2.39 22.06
N MET A 307 2.53 2.90 21.78
CA MET A 307 3.34 2.40 20.65
C MET A 307 3.86 0.98 20.90
N GLU A 308 3.43 0.04 20.06
CA GLU A 308 3.81 -1.37 20.13
C GLU A 308 4.88 -1.73 19.10
N GLN A 309 4.85 -1.12 17.91
CA GLN A 309 5.79 -1.42 16.83
C GLN A 309 6.26 -0.15 16.11
N ALA A 310 7.56 -0.06 15.88
CA ALA A 310 8.19 1.06 15.19
C ALA A 310 9.14 0.54 14.11
N THR A 311 9.06 1.12 12.92
CA THR A 311 10.06 0.97 11.86
C THR A 311 10.68 2.31 11.56
N ILE A 312 11.96 2.47 11.87
CA ILE A 312 12.73 3.68 11.60
C ILE A 312 13.79 3.34 10.56
N ALA A 313 13.42 3.50 9.30
CA ALA A 313 14.25 3.24 8.13
C ALA A 313 14.50 4.48 7.28
N THR A 314 14.71 5.62 7.93
CA THR A 314 15.00 6.90 7.29
C THR A 314 16.49 7.21 7.29
N ASP A 315 16.93 7.87 6.23
CA ASP A 315 18.26 8.45 6.10
C ASP A 315 18.15 9.96 6.36
N CYS A 316 18.80 10.43 7.42
CA CYS A 316 18.89 11.85 7.78
C CYS A 316 20.23 12.48 7.38
N MET A 317 21.13 11.70 6.76
CA MET A 317 22.53 12.09 6.49
C MET A 317 22.80 12.21 4.98
N PHE A 318 21.78 12.21 4.14
CA PHE A 318 21.93 12.50 2.73
C PHE A 318 22.17 14.00 2.52
N HIS A 319 23.12 14.36 1.65
CA HIS A 319 23.40 15.73 1.22
C HIS A 319 23.45 16.76 2.38
N PHE A 320 24.16 16.46 3.47
CA PHE A 320 24.38 17.43 4.55
C PHE A 320 25.36 18.53 4.12
N SER A 321 25.19 19.75 4.62
CA SER A 321 26.01 20.90 4.20
C SER A 321 27.40 20.87 4.81
N ASP A 322 27.49 20.52 6.10
CA ASP A 322 28.72 20.43 6.88
C ASP A 322 28.56 19.47 8.08
N TRP A 323 29.65 19.27 8.82
CA TRP A 323 29.63 18.37 9.98
C TRP A 323 28.69 18.84 11.10
N ASN A 324 28.48 20.14 11.30
CA ASN A 324 27.56 20.63 12.33
C ASN A 324 26.11 20.29 11.97
N ASP A 325 25.74 20.45 10.71
CA ASP A 325 24.44 20.01 10.17
C ASP A 325 24.25 18.50 10.35
N PHE A 326 25.28 17.71 10.05
CA PHE A 326 25.30 16.26 10.28
C PHE A 326 25.04 15.89 11.76
N TYR A 327 25.75 16.51 12.71
CA TYR A 327 25.55 16.25 14.14
C TYR A 327 24.15 16.69 14.61
N SER A 328 23.68 17.84 14.15
CA SER A 328 22.36 18.39 14.48
C SER A 328 21.22 17.49 14.01
N ARG A 329 21.24 17.07 12.74
CA ARG A 329 20.24 16.14 12.17
C ARG A 329 20.25 14.80 12.88
N SER A 330 21.43 14.29 13.23
CA SER A 330 21.57 13.04 13.99
C SER A 330 20.91 13.14 15.36
N ALA A 331 21.17 14.22 16.10
CA ALA A 331 20.57 14.43 17.43
C ALA A 331 19.03 14.54 17.36
N LYS A 332 18.51 15.33 16.42
CA LYS A 332 17.06 15.49 16.23
C LYS A 332 16.38 14.19 15.82
N THR A 333 16.98 13.46 14.88
CA THR A 333 16.45 12.17 14.44
C THR A 333 16.47 11.16 15.56
N CYS A 334 17.41 11.21 16.50
CA CYS A 334 17.47 10.23 17.58
C CYS A 334 16.71 10.62 18.85
N ALA A 335 16.18 11.85 18.94
CA ALA A 335 15.49 12.36 20.12
C ALA A 335 14.23 11.55 20.49
N PHE A 336 13.52 10.98 19.51
CA PHE A 336 12.27 10.26 19.76
C PHE A 336 12.45 8.92 20.50
N PHE A 337 13.66 8.36 20.57
CA PHE A 337 13.87 7.03 21.18
C PHE A 337 13.49 7.01 22.67
N GLY A 338 13.54 8.16 23.35
CA GLY A 338 13.07 8.32 24.73
C GLY A 338 11.57 8.02 24.91
N GLU A 339 10.76 8.22 23.88
CA GLU A 339 9.30 8.03 23.92
C GLU A 339 8.87 6.57 23.76
N PHE A 340 9.77 5.67 23.35
CA PHE A 340 9.44 4.29 22.96
C PHE A 340 9.51 3.29 24.13
N GLN A 341 9.00 3.67 25.31
CA GLN A 341 9.14 2.87 26.53
C GLN A 341 8.38 1.54 26.50
N ASN A 342 7.23 1.48 25.79
CA ASN A 342 6.36 0.30 25.72
C ASN A 342 6.55 -0.54 24.44
N LEU A 343 7.58 -0.22 23.66
CA LEU A 343 7.80 -0.83 22.36
C LEU A 343 8.06 -2.34 22.47
N ARG A 344 7.36 -3.12 21.63
CA ARG A 344 7.48 -4.58 21.55
C ARG A 344 8.34 -5.03 20.39
N SER A 345 8.25 -4.32 19.25
CA SER A 345 9.05 -4.59 18.06
C SER A 345 9.69 -3.32 17.51
N LEU A 346 11.00 -3.36 17.28
CA LEU A 346 11.75 -2.27 16.67
C LEU A 346 12.43 -2.75 15.39
N ASN A 347 12.13 -2.10 14.27
CA ASN A 347 12.89 -2.27 13.04
C ASN A 347 13.75 -1.00 12.85
N ILE A 348 15.07 -1.16 12.82
CA ILE A 348 16.00 -0.04 12.75
C ILE A 348 16.92 -0.20 11.54
N SER A 349 17.12 0.89 10.81
CA SER A 349 18.03 0.90 9.67
C SER A 349 19.44 1.32 10.03
N GLU A 350 20.40 0.92 9.18
CA GLU A 350 21.80 1.29 9.30
C GLU A 350 22.06 2.82 9.39
N PRO A 351 21.42 3.68 8.58
CA PRO A 351 21.55 5.13 8.74
C PRO A 351 21.17 5.62 10.14
N ILE A 352 20.10 5.07 10.74
CA ILE A 352 19.68 5.44 12.09
C ILE A 352 20.69 4.94 13.13
N MET A 353 21.25 3.75 12.95
CA MET A 353 22.31 3.27 13.85
C MET A 353 23.54 4.18 13.80
N LYS A 354 23.90 4.70 12.61
CA LYS A 354 24.98 5.69 12.49
C LYS A 354 24.63 6.99 13.21
N ALA A 355 23.39 7.47 13.06
CA ALA A 355 22.91 8.65 13.79
C ALA A 355 22.97 8.43 15.32
N LEU A 356 22.64 7.22 15.81
CA LEU A 356 22.75 6.85 17.23
C LEU A 356 24.20 6.85 17.73
N TYR A 357 25.14 6.35 16.94
CA TYR A 357 26.57 6.37 17.27
C TYR A 357 27.08 7.79 17.53
N VAL A 358 26.66 8.70 16.65
CA VAL A 358 27.09 10.09 16.61
C VAL A 358 26.42 10.91 17.69
N SER A 359 25.10 10.81 17.83
CA SER A 359 24.31 11.63 18.74
C SER A 359 24.31 11.14 20.18
N LYS A 360 24.58 9.85 20.42
CA LYS A 360 24.61 9.21 21.74
C LYS A 360 23.43 9.64 22.64
N PRO A 361 22.18 9.48 22.18
CA PRO A 361 21.02 9.93 22.92
C PRO A 361 20.86 9.11 24.21
N VAL A 362 20.17 9.67 25.20
CA VAL A 362 19.74 8.91 26.37
C VAL A 362 18.68 7.90 25.91
N MET A 363 19.03 6.62 25.91
CA MET A 363 18.10 5.54 25.57
C MET A 363 17.37 5.00 26.81
N PRO A 364 16.06 4.73 26.71
CA PRO A 364 15.36 4.01 27.77
C PRO A 364 15.82 2.54 27.80
N THR A 365 15.54 1.87 28.91
CA THR A 365 15.63 0.40 28.94
C THR A 365 14.35 -0.18 28.36
N PHE A 366 14.46 -0.88 27.24
CA PHE A 366 13.34 -1.45 26.50
C PHE A 366 12.87 -2.77 27.12
N ARG A 367 12.19 -2.69 28.27
CA ARG A 367 11.76 -3.88 29.03
C ARG A 367 10.74 -4.74 28.30
N ASN A 368 9.92 -4.14 27.43
CA ASN A 368 8.86 -4.84 26.70
C ASN A 368 9.28 -5.31 25.30
N LEU A 369 10.49 -4.94 24.86
CA LEU A 369 10.95 -5.20 23.50
C LEU A 369 11.37 -6.67 23.36
N TYR A 370 10.58 -7.41 22.60
CA TYR A 370 10.80 -8.84 22.35
C TYR A 370 11.45 -9.10 21.00
N LYS A 371 11.35 -8.14 20.05
CA LYS A 371 11.85 -8.28 18.68
C LYS A 371 12.62 -7.06 18.20
N ILE A 372 13.81 -7.29 17.65
CA ILE A 372 14.55 -6.30 16.88
C ILE A 372 14.75 -6.83 15.45
N ARG A 373 14.52 -5.96 14.47
CA ARG A 373 14.90 -6.19 13.07
C ARG A 373 15.92 -5.17 12.60
N LEU A 374 17.05 -5.64 12.08
CA LEU A 374 18.07 -4.81 11.47
C LEU A 374 17.82 -4.71 9.95
N ILE A 375 17.74 -3.48 9.46
CA ILE A 375 17.50 -3.14 8.05
C ILE A 375 18.80 -2.55 7.49
N PRO A 376 19.52 -3.27 6.61
CA PRO A 376 20.70 -2.70 6.02
C PRO A 376 20.34 -1.67 4.94
N ARG A 377 21.22 -0.70 4.75
CA ARG A 377 21.14 0.25 3.62
C ARG A 377 22.56 0.52 3.14
N TYR A 378 22.77 0.46 1.84
CA TYR A 378 24.09 0.72 1.28
C TYR A 378 24.41 2.22 1.38
N CYS A 379 25.09 2.64 2.45
CA CYS A 379 25.78 3.91 2.48
C CYS A 379 27.07 3.76 1.67
N LYS A 380 27.22 4.57 0.62
CA LYS A 380 28.46 4.74 -0.15
C LYS A 380 29.40 5.68 0.63
N ASP A 381 29.68 5.39 1.88
CA ASP A 381 30.59 6.18 2.69
C ASP A 381 31.84 5.39 3.07
N ASP A 382 32.97 6.10 3.16
CA ASP A 382 34.29 5.55 3.48
C ASP A 382 34.45 5.22 4.98
N PHE A 383 33.34 5.11 5.73
CA PHE A 383 33.40 4.84 7.17
C PHE A 383 33.70 3.36 7.42
N THR A 384 34.77 3.10 8.18
CA THR A 384 34.99 1.79 8.78
C THR A 384 33.81 1.47 9.70
N ARG A 385 33.18 0.31 9.53
CA ARG A 385 31.89 0.01 10.18
C ARG A 385 32.01 -0.48 11.63
N TYR A 386 33.18 -0.38 12.25
CA TYR A 386 33.40 -0.71 13.66
C TYR A 386 32.42 -0.01 14.62
N TRP A 387 31.97 1.21 14.26
CA TRP A 387 30.96 1.93 15.03
C TRP A 387 29.64 1.17 15.19
N ILE A 388 29.28 0.31 14.23
CA ILE A 388 28.01 -0.45 14.26
C ILE A 388 28.01 -1.44 15.42
N ALA A 389 29.18 -2.00 15.74
CA ALA A 389 29.38 -2.94 16.84
C ALA A 389 29.03 -2.26 18.17
N HIS A 390 29.60 -1.09 18.41
CA HIS A 390 29.34 -0.30 19.61
C HIS A 390 27.87 0.09 19.76
N VAL A 391 27.22 0.50 18.67
CA VAL A 391 25.78 0.86 18.71
C VAL A 391 24.91 -0.35 19.02
N LEU A 392 25.15 -1.46 18.32
CA LEU A 392 24.38 -2.67 18.49
C LEU A 392 24.57 -3.25 19.89
N PHE A 393 25.81 -3.32 20.39
CA PHE A 393 26.10 -3.78 21.73
C PHE A 393 25.34 -2.97 22.78
N ASN A 394 25.47 -1.64 22.75
CA ASN A 394 24.77 -0.75 23.67
C ASN A 394 23.25 -0.86 23.55
N LEU A 395 22.70 -0.99 22.34
CA LEU A 395 21.27 -1.18 22.12
C LEU A 395 20.80 -2.50 22.73
N PHE A 396 21.51 -3.59 22.50
CA PHE A 396 21.14 -4.91 23.00
C PHE A 396 21.25 -5.02 24.52
N GLU A 397 22.23 -4.36 25.15
CA GLU A 397 22.28 -4.25 26.63
C GLU A 397 21.03 -3.58 27.23
N LYS A 398 20.41 -2.67 26.49
CA LYS A 398 19.15 -2.01 26.90
C LYS A 398 17.90 -2.86 26.65
N CYS A 399 18.03 -4.06 26.09
CA CYS A 399 16.91 -4.92 25.68
C CYS A 399 16.90 -6.27 26.43
N PRO A 400 16.67 -6.30 27.74
CA PRO A 400 16.87 -7.50 28.57
C PRO A 400 15.93 -8.67 28.23
N ASN A 401 14.78 -8.40 27.62
CA ASN A 401 13.77 -9.42 27.29
C ASN A 401 13.70 -9.74 25.78
N LEU A 402 14.76 -9.42 25.04
CA LEU A 402 14.83 -9.69 23.61
C LEU A 402 14.80 -11.20 23.33
N GLN A 403 13.85 -11.65 22.53
CA GLN A 403 13.71 -13.08 22.18
C GLN A 403 13.88 -13.34 20.68
N VAL A 404 13.68 -12.33 19.83
CA VAL A 404 13.74 -12.46 18.37
C VAL A 404 14.68 -11.43 17.78
N LEU A 405 15.72 -11.90 17.10
CA LEU A 405 16.61 -11.07 16.30
C LEU A 405 16.38 -11.38 14.83
N SER A 406 16.09 -10.34 14.05
CA SER A 406 15.79 -10.46 12.63
C SER A 406 16.72 -9.59 11.80
N PHE A 407 17.26 -10.16 10.73
CA PHE A 407 17.99 -9.45 9.71
C PHE A 407 17.12 -9.39 8.46
N LYS A 408 16.81 -8.19 7.99
CA LYS A 408 16.18 -8.04 6.66
C LYS A 408 17.12 -8.61 5.59
N LYS A 409 18.42 -8.39 5.77
CA LYS A 409 19.52 -8.94 4.98
C LYS A 409 20.83 -8.79 5.79
N VAL A 410 21.77 -9.70 5.59
CA VAL A 410 23.14 -9.59 6.14
C VAL A 410 24.08 -9.25 4.99
N PHE A 411 25.04 -8.37 5.23
CA PHE A 411 26.06 -7.97 4.25
C PHE A 411 27.44 -8.17 4.84
N ASP A 412 28.44 -8.44 4.00
CA ASP A 412 29.82 -8.56 4.46
C ASP A 412 30.29 -7.27 5.14
N ASN A 413 29.95 -6.10 4.59
CA ASN A 413 30.29 -4.82 5.20
C ASN A 413 29.59 -4.58 6.56
N TYR A 414 28.56 -5.34 6.92
CA TYR A 414 27.83 -5.15 8.18
C TYR A 414 28.62 -5.61 9.40
N PHE A 415 29.41 -6.69 9.25
CA PHE A 415 30.18 -7.32 10.33
C PHE A 415 31.63 -7.66 9.92
N GLY A 416 32.12 -7.12 8.81
CA GLY A 416 33.27 -7.62 8.04
C GLY A 416 34.46 -8.13 8.85
N GLU A 417 35.08 -7.27 9.65
CA GLU A 417 36.25 -7.61 10.48
C GLU A 417 35.94 -7.56 11.99
N VAL A 418 34.67 -7.49 12.35
CA VAL A 418 34.25 -7.29 13.73
C VAL A 418 34.03 -8.63 14.41
N ASP A 419 34.59 -8.80 15.61
CA ASP A 419 34.26 -9.93 16.47
C ASP A 419 32.80 -9.86 16.92
N PHE A 420 32.02 -10.93 16.70
CA PHE A 420 30.60 -10.97 17.06
C PHE A 420 30.38 -10.76 18.56
N GLU A 421 31.33 -11.12 19.42
CA GLU A 421 31.24 -10.88 20.87
C GLU A 421 31.25 -9.38 21.21
N SER A 422 31.89 -8.55 20.38
CA SER A 422 31.87 -7.10 20.50
C SER A 422 30.57 -6.45 20.01
N VAL A 423 29.74 -7.20 19.27
CA VAL A 423 28.47 -6.74 18.70
C VAL A 423 27.30 -7.22 19.55
N PHE A 424 27.33 -8.48 19.98
CA PHE A 424 26.22 -9.17 20.61
C PHE A 424 26.61 -9.54 22.05
N PRO A 425 26.01 -8.88 23.07
CA PRO A 425 26.24 -9.25 24.45
C PRO A 425 25.93 -10.73 24.71
N VAL A 426 26.81 -11.43 25.42
CA VAL A 426 26.68 -12.87 25.71
C VAL A 426 25.31 -13.20 26.32
N SER A 427 24.85 -12.36 27.26
CA SER A 427 23.54 -12.50 27.92
C SER A 427 22.37 -12.42 26.93
N MET A 428 22.45 -11.58 25.91
CA MET A 428 21.42 -11.47 24.87
C MET A 428 21.44 -12.71 23.97
N VAL A 429 22.62 -13.15 23.55
CA VAL A 429 22.79 -14.34 22.69
C VAL A 429 22.22 -15.58 23.38
N GLN A 430 22.52 -15.79 24.66
CA GLN A 430 22.04 -16.93 25.44
C GLN A 430 20.53 -16.97 25.64
N ASN A 431 19.87 -15.81 25.73
CA ASN A 431 18.42 -15.68 25.95
C ASN A 431 17.60 -15.64 24.65
N LEU A 432 18.26 -15.49 23.49
CA LEU A 432 17.59 -15.40 22.20
C LEU A 432 16.89 -16.72 21.86
N LYS A 433 15.61 -16.66 21.51
CA LYS A 433 14.81 -17.84 21.12
C LYS A 433 14.73 -18.04 19.62
N LYS A 434 14.83 -16.97 18.84
CA LYS A 434 14.66 -17.02 17.39
C LYS A 434 15.62 -16.08 16.66
N LEU A 435 16.30 -16.64 15.65
CA LEU A 435 17.06 -15.90 14.65
C LEU A 435 16.31 -15.94 13.31
N GLU A 436 16.12 -14.80 12.66
CA GLU A 436 15.51 -14.68 11.34
C GLU A 436 16.46 -14.00 10.34
N ILE A 437 16.77 -14.61 9.21
CA ILE A 437 17.47 -13.96 8.08
C ILE A 437 16.55 -13.99 6.85
N CYS A 438 16.04 -12.82 6.44
CA CYS A 438 14.96 -12.71 5.45
C CYS A 438 15.42 -12.76 3.98
N ASP A 439 16.68 -12.43 3.69
CA ASP A 439 17.31 -12.46 2.36
C ASP A 439 18.69 -13.13 2.49
N PHE A 440 18.68 -14.45 2.68
CA PHE A 440 19.88 -15.27 2.85
C PHE A 440 20.52 -15.59 1.50
N ARG A 441 21.69 -15.03 1.22
CA ARG A 441 22.36 -15.15 -0.09
C ARG A 441 23.35 -16.30 -0.16
N GLY A 442 23.72 -16.88 0.97
CA GLY A 442 24.78 -17.86 1.10
C GLY A 442 26.17 -17.23 1.05
N LEU A 443 26.30 -16.00 1.57
CA LEU A 443 27.59 -15.35 1.79
C LEU A 443 28.30 -15.95 3.00
N GLU A 444 29.63 -15.88 3.02
CA GLU A 444 30.42 -16.46 4.11
C GLU A 444 30.06 -15.85 5.47
N MET A 445 29.83 -14.54 5.53
CA MET A 445 29.42 -13.87 6.76
C MET A 445 28.04 -14.29 7.27
N GLU A 446 27.12 -14.67 6.38
CA GLU A 446 25.81 -15.21 6.79
C GLU A 446 25.97 -16.57 7.46
N TYR A 447 26.83 -17.44 6.95
CA TYR A 447 27.13 -18.73 7.59
C TYR A 447 27.78 -18.54 8.95
N LYS A 448 28.82 -17.70 9.04
CA LYS A 448 29.50 -17.40 10.31
C LYS A 448 28.54 -16.85 11.36
N LEU A 449 27.62 -15.97 10.97
CA LEU A 449 26.62 -15.42 11.88
C LEU A 449 25.66 -16.50 12.39
N VAL A 450 25.16 -17.37 11.51
CA VAL A 450 24.29 -18.48 11.88
C VAL A 450 25.02 -19.44 12.83
N GLU A 451 26.25 -19.84 12.49
CA GLU A 451 27.10 -20.69 13.31
C GLU A 451 27.34 -20.10 14.70
N PHE A 452 27.67 -18.79 14.79
CA PHE A 452 27.87 -18.09 16.05
C PHE A 452 26.65 -18.18 16.97
N PHE A 453 25.45 -17.87 16.48
CA PHE A 453 24.23 -17.93 17.30
C PHE A 453 23.85 -19.36 17.66
N MET A 454 24.07 -20.34 16.78
CA MET A 454 23.79 -21.74 17.06
C MET A 454 24.72 -22.31 18.14
N ASN A 455 26.00 -21.96 18.10
CA ASN A 455 26.97 -22.43 19.09
C ASN A 455 26.78 -21.76 20.46
N ASN A 456 26.45 -20.46 20.49
CA ASN A 456 26.41 -19.69 21.73
C ASN A 456 25.01 -19.50 22.34
N GLY A 457 23.93 -19.60 21.55
CA GLY A 457 22.59 -19.21 21.98
C GLY A 457 21.84 -20.31 22.70
N GLN A 458 22.02 -20.48 24.02
CA GLN A 458 21.44 -21.56 24.85
C GLN A 458 19.92 -21.75 24.74
N SER A 459 19.16 -20.65 24.59
CA SER A 459 17.69 -20.69 24.49
C SER A 459 17.17 -20.72 23.05
N LEU A 460 18.05 -20.84 22.05
CA LEU A 460 17.69 -20.74 20.63
C LEU A 460 16.87 -21.96 20.19
N VAL A 461 15.62 -21.73 19.79
CA VAL A 461 14.66 -22.76 19.37
C VAL A 461 14.49 -22.78 17.85
N ILE A 462 14.56 -21.62 17.19
CA ILE A 462 14.27 -21.52 15.75
C ILE A 462 15.30 -20.65 15.03
N VAL A 463 15.87 -21.19 13.96
CA VAL A 463 16.63 -20.44 12.95
C VAL A 463 15.84 -20.43 11.65
N SER A 464 15.27 -19.28 11.28
CA SER A 464 14.48 -19.11 10.06
C SER A 464 15.30 -18.42 8.99
N LEU A 465 15.61 -19.12 7.90
CA LEU A 465 16.39 -18.59 6.78
C LEU A 465 15.51 -18.56 5.52
N LYS A 466 15.44 -17.40 4.88
CA LYS A 466 14.57 -17.19 3.72
C LYS A 466 15.37 -16.72 2.51
N LYS A 467 15.08 -17.28 1.33
CA LYS A 467 15.57 -16.75 0.05
C LYS A 467 14.71 -15.57 -0.43
N ASN A 468 15.35 -14.57 -1.04
CA ASN A 468 14.63 -13.44 -1.62
C ASN A 468 14.09 -13.80 -3.02
N TYR A 469 12.78 -13.61 -3.22
CA TYR A 469 12.06 -13.89 -4.46
C TYR A 469 12.25 -12.83 -5.56
N SER A 470 13.07 -11.80 -5.33
CA SER A 470 13.35 -10.74 -6.31
C SER A 470 14.62 -10.93 -7.15
N THR A 471 15.44 -11.96 -6.91
CA THR A 471 16.66 -12.24 -7.69
C THR A 471 16.53 -13.55 -8.49
N PRO A 472 16.45 -13.50 -9.85
CA PRO A 472 16.07 -14.62 -10.73
C PRO A 472 16.82 -15.96 -10.56
N TYR A 473 18.00 -15.93 -9.96
CA TYR A 473 18.95 -17.06 -9.97
C TYR A 473 19.14 -17.74 -8.60
N ASN A 474 18.39 -17.36 -7.54
CA ASN A 474 18.70 -17.79 -6.16
C ASN A 474 17.50 -18.24 -5.31
N TYR A 475 16.38 -18.64 -5.93
CA TYR A 475 15.14 -18.96 -5.22
C TYR A 475 15.16 -20.31 -4.49
N LEU A 476 15.92 -21.28 -5.01
CA LEU A 476 15.97 -22.63 -4.45
C LEU A 476 17.18 -22.80 -3.55
N TRP A 477 16.96 -23.45 -2.42
CA TRP A 477 18.03 -23.89 -1.53
C TRP A 477 18.82 -25.01 -2.19
N LYS A 478 20.11 -24.78 -2.43
CA LYS A 478 21.03 -25.83 -2.90
C LYS A 478 21.33 -26.79 -1.76
N GLN A 479 21.52 -28.07 -2.08
CA GLN A 479 21.76 -29.12 -1.09
C GLN A 479 22.99 -28.81 -0.22
N ASN A 480 24.10 -28.41 -0.84
CA ASN A 480 25.32 -28.01 -0.13
C ASN A 480 25.14 -26.86 0.87
N GLN A 481 24.24 -25.91 0.59
CA GLN A 481 23.92 -24.81 1.53
C GLN A 481 23.17 -25.35 2.75
N ARG A 482 22.21 -26.25 2.53
CA ARG A 482 21.46 -26.92 3.61
C ARG A 482 22.39 -27.76 4.45
N ASP A 483 23.21 -28.61 3.83
CA ASP A 483 24.13 -29.51 4.52
C ASP A 483 25.11 -28.72 5.39
N ARG A 484 25.66 -27.61 4.87
CA ARG A 484 26.54 -26.73 5.64
C ARG A 484 25.84 -26.15 6.87
N ILE A 485 24.61 -25.65 6.73
CA ILE A 485 23.87 -25.06 7.85
C ILE A 485 23.48 -26.13 8.88
N LEU A 486 23.07 -27.31 8.40
CA LEU A 486 22.73 -28.45 9.26
C LEU A 486 23.96 -28.97 10.01
N SER A 487 25.16 -28.87 9.43
CA SER A 487 26.40 -29.29 10.10
C SER A 487 26.75 -28.46 11.35
N PHE A 488 26.17 -27.27 11.50
CA PHE A 488 26.35 -26.44 12.70
C PHE A 488 25.57 -26.98 13.92
N LEU A 489 24.66 -27.94 13.74
CA LEU A 489 23.99 -28.64 14.83
C LEU A 489 24.97 -29.62 15.48
N THR A 490 25.89 -29.11 16.29
CA THR A 490 26.90 -29.96 16.92
C THR A 490 26.34 -30.72 18.13
N HIS A 491 25.34 -30.18 18.86
CA HIS A 491 24.88 -30.79 20.13
C HIS A 491 23.41 -30.56 20.54
N ARG A 492 22.52 -30.04 19.67
CA ARG A 492 21.15 -29.69 20.09
C ARG A 492 20.06 -30.25 19.19
N ASP A 493 19.39 -31.28 19.69
CA ASP A 493 18.23 -31.91 19.06
C ASP A 493 16.95 -31.01 19.09
N GLU A 494 16.99 -29.87 19.80
CA GLU A 494 15.80 -29.02 20.04
C GLU A 494 15.71 -27.76 19.15
N CYS A 495 16.76 -27.38 18.41
CA CYS A 495 16.74 -26.17 17.56
C CYS A 495 16.29 -26.50 16.12
N ALA A 496 15.13 -25.98 15.71
CA ALA A 496 14.56 -26.19 14.39
C ALA A 496 15.10 -25.16 13.37
N ILE A 497 15.68 -25.66 12.27
CA ILE A 497 16.10 -24.83 11.13
C ILE A 497 14.99 -24.85 10.07
N VAL A 498 14.46 -23.67 9.75
CA VAL A 498 13.36 -23.50 8.79
C VAL A 498 13.85 -22.77 7.55
N PHE A 499 13.94 -23.49 6.44
CA PHE A 499 14.26 -22.95 5.13
C PHE A 499 12.98 -22.50 4.41
N LYS A 500 12.90 -21.21 4.04
CA LYS A 500 11.75 -20.58 3.38
C LYS A 500 12.08 -19.91 2.05
#